data_AF-A0A0D6TDL8-F1
#
_entry.id   AF-A0A0D6TDL8-F1
#
_cell.length_a   1.000
_cell.length_b   1.000
_cell.length_c   1.000
_cell.angle_alpha   90.00
_cell.angle_beta   90.00
_cell.angle_gamma   90.00
#
_symmetry.space_group_name_H-M   'P 1'
#
loop_
_entity.id
_entity.type
_entity.pdbx_description
1 polymer ?
#
loop_
_entity_poly.entity_id
_entity_poly.type
_entity_poly.pdbx_seq_one_letter_code
_entity_poly.pdbx_strand_id
1 'polypeptide(L)'
;MGWLERIAERMMLKARAEGKLTGIEGEGRPLPDRPIETDSTAAGFRIMAQAGVLPPEIVLKKQVIAARARLSDMPEGPERAALLADIARLQMRQAIAEEARRRFMRD
;
A
#
# COMPACT_ATOMS: atom_id res chain seq x y z
N MET A 1 -34.93 12.76 -3.17
CA MET A 1 -33.64 12.93 -2.47
C MET A 1 -33.74 12.21 -1.14
N GLY A 2 -33.00 11.12 -0.96
CA GLY A 2 -32.95 10.38 0.30
C GLY A 2 -32.17 11.15 1.38
N TRP A 3 -32.12 10.59 2.58
CA TRP A 3 -31.46 11.22 3.73
C TRP A 3 -29.93 11.32 3.56
N LEU A 4 -29.31 10.30 2.95
CA LEU A 4 -27.87 10.28 2.69
C LEU A 4 -27.46 11.38 1.70
N GLU A 5 -28.25 11.58 0.64
CA GLU A 5 -27.98 12.60 -0.37
C GLU A 5 -28.03 14.00 0.22
N ARG A 6 -28.97 14.27 1.14
CA ARG A 6 -29.02 15.56 1.86
C ARG A 6 -27.81 15.79 2.77
N ILE A 7 -27.28 14.73 3.38
CA ILE A 7 -26.05 14.83 4.19
C ILE A 7 -24.86 15.12 3.29
N ALA A 8 -24.72 14.37 2.19
CA ALA A 8 -23.66 14.57 1.22
C ALA A 8 -23.67 15.99 0.66
N GLU A 9 -24.83 16.49 0.25
CA GLU A 9 -25.01 17.86 -0.26
C GLU A 9 -24.60 18.91 0.77
N ARG A 10 -25.03 18.76 2.03
CA ARG A 10 -24.61 19.67 3.11
C ARG A 10 -23.10 19.66 3.35
N MET A 11 -22.46 18.48 3.29
CA MET A 11 -21.01 18.36 3.44
C MET A 11 -20.27 19.04 2.27
N MET A 12 -20.75 18.86 1.03
CA MET A 12 -20.18 19.49 -0.16
C MET A 12 -20.30 21.02 -0.10
N LEU A 13 -21.47 21.55 0.28
CA LEU A 13 -21.69 22.99 0.42
C LEU A 13 -20.78 23.60 1.49
N LYS A 14 -20.62 22.92 2.64
CA LYS A 14 -19.69 23.35 3.69
C LYS A 14 -18.25 23.39 3.18
N ALA A 15 -17.77 22.32 2.53
CA ALA A 15 -16.41 22.26 1.99
C ALA A 15 -16.15 23.35 0.95
N ARG A 16 -17.16 23.67 0.11
CA ARG A 16 -17.09 24.77 -0.85
C ARG A 16 -16.96 26.13 -0.14
N ALA A 17 -17.77 26.39 0.88
CA ALA A 17 -17.73 27.64 1.63
C ALA A 17 -16.38 27.82 2.36
N GLU A 18 -15.77 26.71 2.80
CA GLU A 18 -14.45 26.69 3.43
C GLU A 18 -13.29 26.77 2.41
N GLY A 19 -13.55 26.87 1.10
CA GLY A 19 -12.52 26.93 0.07
C GLY A 19 -11.75 25.62 -0.14
N LYS A 20 -12.21 24.50 0.44
CA LYS A 20 -11.53 23.19 0.37
C LYS A 20 -11.62 22.53 -1.01
N LEU A 21 -12.45 23.06 -1.90
CA LEU A 21 -12.68 22.53 -3.25
C LEU A 21 -11.95 23.32 -4.34
N THR A 22 -11.11 24.30 -3.96
CA THR A 22 -10.31 25.14 -4.87
C THR A 22 -8.82 24.99 -4.55
N GLY A 23 -7.95 25.16 -5.54
CA GLY A 23 -6.51 24.97 -5.43
C GLY A 23 -6.09 23.51 -5.23
N ILE A 24 -6.95 22.55 -5.59
CA ILE A 24 -6.66 21.12 -5.40
C ILE A 24 -5.69 20.60 -6.46
N GLU A 25 -4.95 19.55 -6.11
CA GLU A 25 -4.04 18.90 -7.05
C GLU A 25 -4.82 18.39 -8.28
N GLY A 26 -4.43 18.89 -9.46
CA GLY A 26 -5.08 18.54 -10.72
C GLY A 26 -6.36 19.33 -11.03
N GLU A 27 -6.67 20.41 -10.32
CA GLU A 27 -7.80 21.29 -10.66
C GLU A 27 -7.72 21.78 -12.10
N GLY A 28 -8.85 21.69 -12.82
CA GLY A 28 -8.97 22.07 -14.23
C GLY A 28 -8.31 21.10 -15.23
N ARG A 29 -7.63 20.06 -14.75
CA ARG A 29 -7.06 19.01 -15.61
C ARG A 29 -8.07 17.89 -15.85
N PRO A 30 -8.02 17.20 -16.99
CA PRO A 30 -8.80 15.98 -17.19
C PRO A 30 -8.47 14.97 -16.10
N LEU A 31 -9.48 14.18 -15.71
CA LEU A 31 -9.25 13.04 -14.83
C LEU A 31 -8.21 12.12 -15.50
N PRO A 32 -7.19 11.67 -14.76
CA PRO A 32 -6.19 10.77 -15.33
C PRO A 32 -6.87 9.47 -15.76
N ASP A 33 -6.46 8.97 -16.92
CA ASP A 33 -6.94 7.71 -17.48
C ASP A 33 -6.49 6.56 -16.57
N ARG A 34 -7.41 6.12 -15.71
CA ARG A 34 -7.18 5.02 -14.78
C ARG A 34 -8.44 4.19 -14.67
N PRO A 35 -8.31 2.87 -14.43
CA PRO A 35 -9.45 2.01 -14.16
C PRO A 35 -10.27 2.58 -13.01
N ILE A 36 -11.59 2.62 -13.18
CA ILE A 36 -12.50 2.96 -12.08
C ILE A 36 -12.35 1.87 -11.03
N GLU A 37 -11.95 2.26 -9.81
CA GLU A 37 -11.91 1.37 -8.67
C GLU A 37 -13.33 0.89 -8.37
N THR A 38 -13.61 -0.38 -8.65
CA THR A 38 -14.95 -0.97 -8.45
C THR A 38 -15.21 -1.35 -7.00
N ASP A 39 -14.19 -1.31 -6.14
CA ASP A 39 -14.24 -1.72 -4.75
C ASP A 39 -13.52 -0.73 -3.82
N SER A 40 -14.13 -0.51 -2.66
CA SER A 40 -13.58 0.18 -1.49
C SER A 40 -12.17 -0.27 -1.10
N THR A 41 -11.86 -1.55 -1.26
CA THR A 41 -10.53 -2.08 -0.94
C THR A 41 -9.46 -1.56 -1.90
N ALA A 42 -9.77 -1.47 -3.20
CA ALA A 42 -8.88 -0.88 -4.19
C ALA A 42 -8.61 0.60 -3.89
N ALA A 43 -9.64 1.35 -3.50
CA ALA A 43 -9.50 2.73 -3.06
C ALA A 43 -8.62 2.86 -1.82
N GLY A 44 -8.74 1.94 -0.85
CA GLY A 44 -7.88 1.88 0.32
C GLY A 44 -6.40 1.67 -0.03
N PHE A 45 -6.09 0.74 -0.95
CA PHE A 45 -4.71 0.52 -1.40
C PHE A 45 -4.12 1.71 -2.13
N ARG A 46 -4.91 2.40 -2.95
CA ARG A 46 -4.45 3.63 -3.60
C ARG A 46 -4.12 4.70 -2.57
N ILE A 47 -4.97 4.92 -1.57
CA ILE A 47 -4.71 5.92 -0.52
C ILE A 47 -3.39 5.60 0.19
N MET A 48 -3.16 4.33 0.54
CA MET A 48 -1.89 3.89 1.14
C MET A 48 -0.70 4.12 0.20
N ALA A 49 -0.82 3.77 -1.08
CA ALA A 49 0.25 3.96 -2.06
C ALA A 49 0.57 5.45 -2.28
N GLN A 50 -0.44 6.32 -2.35
CA GLN A 50 -0.28 7.77 -2.45
C GLN A 50 0.39 8.36 -1.20
N ALA A 51 0.16 7.77 -0.02
CA ALA A 51 0.85 8.12 1.21
C ALA A 51 2.26 7.48 1.33
N GLY A 52 2.74 6.75 0.32
CA GLY A 52 4.04 6.08 0.32
C GLY A 52 4.10 4.82 1.20
N VAL A 53 2.95 4.32 1.66
CA VAL A 53 2.87 3.12 2.51
C VAL A 53 2.86 1.88 1.62
N LEU A 54 3.78 0.96 1.88
CA LEU A 54 3.83 -0.34 1.21
C LEU A 54 3.16 -1.43 2.06
N PRO A 55 2.42 -2.36 1.43
CA PRO A 55 1.93 -3.55 2.12
C PRO A 55 3.08 -4.35 2.78
N PRO A 56 2.83 -5.00 3.94
CA PRO A 56 3.86 -5.73 4.69
C PRO A 56 4.62 -6.77 3.86
N GLU A 57 3.93 -7.49 2.98
CA GLU A 57 4.52 -8.49 2.09
C GLU A 57 5.55 -7.89 1.13
N ILE A 58 5.32 -6.67 0.64
CA ILE A 58 6.24 -5.99 -0.27
C ILE A 58 7.48 -5.50 0.49
N VAL A 59 7.30 -5.00 1.72
CA VAL A 59 8.41 -4.61 2.59
C VAL A 59 9.31 -5.81 2.89
N LEU A 60 8.72 -6.94 3.28
CA LEU A 60 9.45 -8.18 3.56
C LEU A 60 10.17 -8.72 2.32
N LYS A 61 9.53 -8.68 1.15
CA LYS A 61 10.15 -9.07 -0.12
C LYS A 61 11.39 -8.22 -0.43
N LYS A 62 11.33 -6.90 -0.24
CA LYS A 62 12.49 -6.00 -0.40
C LYS A 62 13.61 -6.34 0.58
N GLN A 63 13.28 -6.66 1.83
CA GLN A 63 14.28 -7.07 2.84
C GLN A 63 14.96 -8.39 2.47
N VAL A 64 14.22 -9.39 1.97
CA VAL A 64 14.79 -10.65 1.48
C VAL A 64 15.75 -10.42 0.32
N ILE A 65 15.37 -9.57 -0.65
CA ILE A 65 16.24 -9.23 -1.80
C ILE A 65 17.52 -8.56 -1.30
N ALA A 66 17.41 -7.57 -0.41
CA ALA A 66 18.57 -6.88 0.14
C ALA A 66 19.50 -7.81 0.94
N ALA A 67 18.93 -8.72 1.73
CA ALA A 67 19.70 -9.70 2.49
C ALA A 67 20.41 -10.72 1.58
N ARG A 68 19.76 -11.16 0.50
CA ARG A 68 20.38 -12.03 -0.52
C ARG A 68 21.50 -11.33 -1.28
N ALA A 69 21.35 -10.05 -1.58
CA ALA A 69 22.42 -9.26 -2.19
C ALA A 69 23.63 -9.12 -1.25
N ARG A 70 23.42 -8.95 0.06
CA ARG A 70 24.53 -8.96 1.03
C ARG A 70 25.21 -10.32 1.12
N LEU A 71 24.45 -11.40 0.96
CA LEU A 71 24.99 -12.76 1.02
C LEU A 71 25.92 -13.09 -0.14
N SER A 72 25.72 -12.51 -1.34
CA SER A 72 26.56 -12.83 -2.51
C SER A 72 28.02 -12.43 -2.32
N ASP A 73 28.25 -11.37 -1.55
CA ASP A 73 29.58 -10.78 -1.36
C ASP A 73 30.23 -11.21 -0.04
N MET A 74 29.57 -12.09 0.73
CA MET A 74 30.00 -12.48 2.06
C MET A 74 30.80 -13.79 2.05
N PRO A 75 32.03 -13.80 2.60
CA PRO A 75 32.87 -15.00 2.67
C PRO A 75 32.28 -16.05 3.63
N GLU A 76 32.68 -17.32 3.47
CA GLU A 76 32.28 -18.39 4.37
C GLU A 76 32.75 -18.11 5.80
N GLY A 77 31.86 -18.30 6.77
CA GLY A 77 32.14 -17.99 8.17
C GLY A 77 30.87 -17.90 9.04
N PRO A 78 31.04 -17.64 10.34
CA PRO A 78 29.92 -17.55 11.28
C PRO A 78 28.93 -16.43 10.93
N GLU A 79 29.41 -15.32 10.38
CA GLU A 79 28.57 -14.19 9.94
C GLU A 79 27.67 -14.57 8.76
N ARG A 80 28.19 -15.37 7.82
CA ARG A 80 27.42 -15.89 6.69
C ARG A 80 26.31 -16.84 7.15
N ALA A 81 26.61 -17.71 8.12
CA ALA A 81 25.61 -18.59 8.73
C ALA A 81 24.49 -17.80 9.44
N ALA A 82 24.84 -16.73 10.14
CA ALA A 82 23.86 -15.84 10.77
C ALA A 82 22.98 -15.13 9.73
N LEU A 83 23.57 -14.60 8.65
CA LEU A 83 22.84 -13.96 7.56
C LEU A 83 21.87 -14.94 6.85
N LEU A 84 22.29 -16.20 6.66
CA LEU A 84 21.43 -17.26 6.12
C LEU A 84 20.22 -17.53 7.03
N ALA A 85 20.42 -17.59 8.35
CA ALA A 85 19.34 -17.77 9.31
C ALA A 85 18.35 -16.59 9.28
N ASP A 86 18.86 -15.37 9.14
CA ASP A 86 18.01 -14.17 9.02
C ASP A 86 17.24 -14.12 7.71
N ILE A 87 17.86 -14.53 6.59
CA ILE A 87 17.15 -14.69 5.31
C ILE A 87 16.01 -15.70 5.46
N ALA A 88 16.25 -16.86 6.08
CA ALA A 88 15.21 -17.87 6.30
C ALA A 88 14.05 -17.30 7.15
N ARG A 89 14.37 -16.55 8.21
CA ARG A 89 13.38 -15.87 9.06
C ARG A 89 12.55 -14.85 8.26
N LEU A 90 13.20 -14.03 7.45
CA LEU A 90 12.53 -13.04 6.60
C LEU A 90 11.62 -13.70 5.57
N GLN A 91 12.07 -14.78 4.93
CA GLN A 91 11.27 -15.55 3.97
C GLN A 91 10.05 -16.18 4.62
N MET A 92 10.19 -16.75 5.83
CA MET A 92 9.05 -17.29 6.58
C MET A 92 8.01 -16.20 6.85
N ARG A 93 8.44 -15.02 7.30
CA ARG A 93 7.54 -13.88 7.55
C ARG A 93 6.88 -13.40 6.26
N GLN A 94 7.62 -13.34 5.16
CA GLN A 94 7.09 -12.97 3.85
C GLN A 94 5.96 -13.93 3.43
N ALA A 95 6.18 -15.24 3.55
CA ALA A 95 5.19 -16.25 3.19
C ALA A 95 3.90 -16.13 4.04
N ILE A 96 4.02 -15.86 5.35
CA ILE A 96 2.88 -15.62 6.23
C ILE A 96 2.09 -14.39 5.77
N ALA A 97 2.78 -13.29 5.45
CA ALA A 97 2.14 -12.06 4.97
C ALA A 97 1.43 -12.27 3.61
N GLU A 98 2.05 -13.01 2.69
CA GLU A 98 1.46 -13.35 1.39
C GLU A 98 0.24 -14.26 1.51
N GLU A 99 0.23 -15.22 2.45
CA GLU A 99 -0.96 -16.05 2.71
C GLU A 99 -2.08 -15.24 3.36
N ALA A 100 -1.76 -14.38 4.34
CA ALA A 100 -2.73 -13.46 4.94
C ALA A 100 -3.38 -12.57 3.87
N ARG A 101 -2.57 -12.09 2.92
CA ARG A 101 -3.03 -11.31 1.78
C ARG A 101 -3.96 -12.10 0.86
N ARG A 102 -3.58 -13.33 0.50
CA ARG A 102 -4.39 -14.23 -0.33
C ARG A 102 -5.71 -14.60 0.33
N ARG A 103 -5.73 -14.79 1.66
CA ARG A 103 -6.95 -15.03 2.41
C ARG A 103 -7.86 -13.80 2.38
N PHE A 104 -7.34 -12.63 2.71
CA PHE A 104 -8.09 -11.38 2.69
C PHE A 104 -8.70 -11.04 1.31
N MET A 105 -8.07 -11.47 0.22
CA MET A 105 -8.57 -11.25 -1.14
C MET A 105 -9.56 -12.30 -1.64
N ARG A 106 -9.74 -13.41 -0.91
CA ARG A 106 -10.72 -14.47 -1.24
C ARG A 106 -12.05 -14.28 -0.53
N ASP A 107 -12.01 -13.70 0.68
CA ASP A 107 -13.17 -13.38 1.52
C ASP A 107 -13.78 -12.03 1.11
#